data_AF-A0A511XEH5-F1
#
_entry.id   AF-A0A511XEH5-F1
#
_cell.length_a   1.000
_cell.length_b   1.000
_cell.length_c   1.000
_cell.angle_alpha   90.00
_cell.angle_beta   90.00
_cell.angle_gamma   90.00
#
_symmetry.space_group_name_H-M   'P 1'
#
loop_
_entity.id
_entity.type
_entity.pdbx_description
1 polymer ?
#
loop_
_entity_poly.entity_id
_entity_poly.type
_entity_poly.pdbx_seq_one_letter_code
_entity_poly.pdbx_strand_id
1 'polypeptide(L)'
;MPDLTSWLGRKRRIAGRVLNQKKLPEYTYRWDARSPQEIARDGFGPWNEGGDVTLIDHVNGSYSSGPSRGRATKYDSQFVSTGAYGMIKNPDPLLAQGMLAKTLYKIRTGVAGATGPFRDVNDEFDRAGIERPFSTQREWLKEGRIPPAAIVGYMTGRYFFDTYMSVQRIPAQESQLSGWLPMPPPLPA
;
A
#
# COMPACT_ATOMS: atom_id res chain seq x y z
N MET A 1 -24.85 11.77 17.71
CA MET A 1 -25.75 10.96 16.86
C MET A 1 -24.98 10.60 15.59
N PRO A 2 -24.82 9.32 15.23
CA PRO A 2 -24.16 8.97 13.98
C PRO A 2 -25.03 9.47 12.82
N ASP A 3 -24.43 10.20 11.90
CA ASP A 3 -25.08 10.72 10.70
C ASP A 3 -25.63 9.55 9.86
N LEU A 4 -26.96 9.50 9.71
CA LEU A 4 -27.69 8.48 8.95
C LEU A 4 -27.15 8.32 7.51
N THR A 5 -26.67 9.39 6.90
CA THR A 5 -26.12 9.34 5.54
C THR A 5 -24.78 8.60 5.50
N SER A 6 -23.91 8.83 6.50
CA SER A 6 -22.64 8.13 6.66
C SER A 6 -22.83 6.62 6.90
N TRP A 7 -23.84 6.26 7.70
CA TRP A 7 -24.18 4.87 8.01
C TRP A 7 -24.74 4.13 6.79
N LEU A 8 -25.69 4.74 6.06
CA LEU A 8 -26.24 4.19 4.82
C LEU A 8 -25.15 4.04 3.75
N GLY A 9 -24.27 5.03 3.61
CA GLY A 9 -23.12 4.99 2.70
C GLY A 9 -22.18 3.82 3.02
N ARG A 10 -21.89 3.58 4.31
CA ARG A 10 -21.06 2.45 4.76
C ARG A 10 -21.70 1.11 4.45
N LYS A 11 -22.98 0.93 4.76
CA LYS A 11 -23.72 -0.32 4.45
C LYS A 11 -23.74 -0.61 2.95
N ARG A 12 -23.98 0.41 2.12
CA ARG A 12 -23.91 0.29 0.65
C ARG A 12 -22.53 -0.15 0.16
N ARG A 13 -21.45 0.40 0.73
CA ARG A 13 -20.07 0.00 0.37
C ARG A 13 -19.77 -1.44 0.77
N ILE A 14 -20.12 -1.85 1.98
CA ILE A 14 -19.90 -3.23 2.45
C ILE A 14 -20.67 -4.21 1.54
N ALA A 15 -21.95 -3.96 1.29
CA ALA A 15 -22.76 -4.76 0.39
C ALA A 15 -22.17 -4.78 -1.04
N GLY A 16 -21.76 -3.62 -1.56
CA GLY A 16 -21.10 -3.52 -2.86
C GLY A 16 -19.78 -4.28 -2.94
N ARG A 17 -19.00 -4.40 -1.86
CA ARG A 17 -17.76 -5.20 -1.85
C ARG A 17 -18.03 -6.70 -1.80
N VAL A 18 -19.02 -7.12 -1.02
CA VAL A 18 -19.48 -8.51 -0.97
C VAL A 18 -20.01 -8.94 -2.34
N LEU A 19 -20.86 -8.10 -2.95
CA LEU A 19 -21.44 -8.34 -4.28
C LEU A 19 -20.40 -8.30 -5.39
N ASN A 20 -19.46 -7.34 -5.37
CA ASN A 20 -18.40 -7.23 -6.38
C ASN A 20 -17.17 -8.10 -6.09
N GLN A 21 -17.22 -8.97 -5.06
CA GLN A 21 -16.11 -9.82 -4.60
C GLN A 21 -14.77 -9.10 -4.67
N LYS A 22 -14.66 -7.89 -4.10
CA LYS A 22 -13.53 -6.99 -4.37
C LYS A 22 -12.19 -7.72 -4.20
N LYS A 23 -11.56 -8.09 -5.31
CA LYS A 23 -10.40 -8.99 -5.33
C LYS A 23 -9.13 -8.21 -5.06
N LEU A 24 -8.18 -8.86 -4.39
CA LEU A 24 -6.78 -8.44 -4.39
C LEU A 24 -6.37 -8.24 -5.86
N PRO A 25 -5.92 -7.03 -6.26
CA PRO A 25 -5.45 -6.81 -7.63
C PRO A 25 -4.25 -7.72 -7.95
N GLU A 26 -4.02 -8.01 -9.23
CA GLU A 26 -2.84 -8.76 -9.67
C GLU A 26 -1.53 -8.09 -9.23
N TYR A 27 -1.54 -6.75 -9.21
CA TYR A 27 -0.42 -5.93 -8.76
C TYR A 27 -0.82 -4.98 -7.64
N THR A 28 0.09 -4.83 -6.67
CA THR A 28 0.13 -3.69 -5.76
C THR A 28 1.43 -2.92 -5.96
N TYR A 29 1.49 -1.74 -5.36
CA TYR A 29 2.55 -0.79 -5.57
C TYR A 29 3.05 -0.21 -4.26
N ARG A 30 4.32 0.13 -4.22
CA ARG A 30 4.93 0.75 -3.05
C ARG A 30 5.94 1.81 -3.45
N TRP A 31 5.82 2.98 -2.82
CA TRP A 31 6.84 4.01 -2.86
C TRP A 31 7.82 3.78 -1.70
N ASP A 32 9.10 3.58 -2.00
CA ASP A 32 10.14 3.33 -1.00
C ASP A 32 11.40 4.16 -1.30
N ALA A 33 12.14 4.53 -0.26
CA ALA A 33 13.37 5.32 -0.40
C ALA A 33 14.58 4.43 -0.73
N ARG A 34 14.50 3.13 -0.42
CA ARG A 34 15.54 2.17 -0.77
C ARG A 34 15.69 2.03 -2.28
N SER A 35 16.91 1.77 -2.70
CA SER A 35 17.30 1.61 -4.10
C SER A 35 16.79 0.30 -4.70
N PRO A 36 16.66 0.21 -6.04
CA PRO A 36 16.28 -1.03 -6.70
C PRO A 36 17.23 -2.20 -6.41
N GLN A 37 18.53 -1.94 -6.22
CA GLN A 37 19.53 -2.94 -5.86
C GLN A 37 19.27 -3.54 -4.47
N GLU A 38 19.00 -2.71 -3.47
CA GLU A 38 18.65 -3.18 -2.12
C GLU A 38 17.36 -4.00 -2.15
N ILE A 39 16.34 -3.52 -2.87
CA ILE A 39 15.05 -4.21 -2.98
C ILE A 39 15.16 -5.51 -3.78
N ALA A 40 16.01 -5.57 -4.81
CA ALA A 40 16.27 -6.79 -5.55
C ALA A 40 16.97 -7.87 -4.71
N ARG A 41 17.78 -7.47 -3.73
CA ARG A 41 18.44 -8.38 -2.78
C ARG A 41 17.48 -8.84 -1.67
N ASP A 42 16.82 -7.89 -1.02
CA ASP A 42 16.18 -8.13 0.28
C ASP A 42 14.65 -8.23 0.21
N GLY A 43 14.05 -7.67 -0.84
CA GLY A 43 12.60 -7.46 -0.95
C GLY A 43 12.12 -6.41 0.05
N PHE A 44 10.87 -6.54 0.50
CA PHE A 44 10.32 -5.70 1.56
C PHE A 44 10.05 -6.52 2.81
N GLY A 45 10.61 -6.11 3.95
CA GLY A 45 10.27 -6.66 5.26
C GLY A 45 9.51 -5.66 6.12
N PRO A 46 8.65 -6.14 7.03
CA PRO A 46 8.13 -5.32 8.12
C PRO A 46 9.24 -5.00 9.12
N TRP A 47 8.99 -4.08 10.06
CA TRP A 47 9.97 -3.77 11.11
C TRP A 47 10.08 -4.88 12.15
N ASN A 48 8.96 -5.56 12.45
CA ASN A 48 8.92 -6.70 13.34
C ASN A 48 7.99 -7.78 12.77
N GLU A 49 8.56 -8.85 12.21
CA GLU A 49 7.78 -9.96 11.63
C GLU A 49 6.86 -10.66 12.64
N GLY A 50 7.24 -10.66 13.92
CA GLY A 50 6.45 -11.22 15.02
C GLY A 50 5.55 -10.19 15.73
N GLY A 51 5.34 -9.02 15.12
CA GLY A 51 4.49 -7.96 15.66
C GLY A 51 3.03 -8.36 15.82
N ASP A 52 2.34 -7.77 16.80
CA ASP A 52 0.89 -7.97 17.04
C ASP A 52 0.03 -6.73 16.74
N VAL A 53 0.63 -5.70 16.14
CA VAL A 53 -0.02 -4.41 15.91
C VAL A 53 -1.31 -4.62 15.12
N THR A 54 -2.42 -4.04 15.58
CA THR A 54 -3.67 -4.12 14.83
C THR A 54 -3.54 -3.38 13.50
N LEU A 55 -4.28 -3.80 12.47
CA LEU A 55 -4.25 -3.12 11.17
C LEU A 55 -4.58 -1.62 11.31
N ILE A 56 -5.56 -1.28 12.15
CA ILE A 56 -5.99 0.10 12.37
C ILE A 56 -4.89 0.90 13.05
N ASP A 57 -4.22 0.35 14.06
CA ASP A 57 -3.10 1.02 14.76
C ASP A 57 -1.87 1.17 13.86
N HIS A 58 -1.65 0.22 12.94
CA HIS A 58 -0.62 0.35 11.91
C HIS A 58 -0.90 1.56 10.99
N VAL A 59 -2.12 1.65 10.45
CA VAL A 59 -2.53 2.73 9.53
C VAL A 59 -2.55 4.09 10.23
N ASN A 60 -2.98 4.12 11.49
CA ASN A 60 -2.95 5.34 12.31
C ASN A 60 -1.54 5.73 12.76
N GLY A 61 -0.56 4.83 12.62
CA GLY A 61 0.83 5.03 13.05
C GLY A 61 1.05 5.05 14.56
N SER A 62 0.01 4.80 15.36
CA SER A 62 0.07 4.79 16.82
C SER A 62 -1.00 3.88 17.43
N TYR A 63 -0.73 3.38 18.65
CA TYR A 63 -1.70 2.55 19.37
C TYR A 63 -2.91 3.37 19.82
N SER A 64 -4.10 2.90 19.48
CA SER A 64 -5.37 3.55 19.83
C SER A 64 -5.81 3.32 21.29
N SER A 65 -5.34 2.25 21.94
CA SER A 65 -5.80 1.83 23.26
C SER A 65 -4.71 1.13 24.09
N GLY A 66 -5.05 0.80 25.34
CA GLY A 66 -4.15 0.12 26.27
C GLY A 66 -3.01 0.99 26.82
N PRO A 67 -2.06 0.38 27.56
CA PRO A 67 -0.95 1.10 28.20
C PRO A 67 0.00 1.81 27.23
N SER A 68 0.05 1.38 25.97
CA SER A 68 0.90 1.97 24.93
C SER A 68 0.20 3.03 24.08
N ARG A 69 -1.02 3.45 24.46
CA ARG A 69 -1.81 4.42 23.69
C ARG A 69 -1.01 5.68 23.34
N GLY A 70 -1.05 6.08 22.08
CA GLY A 70 -0.32 7.23 21.55
C GLY A 70 1.15 6.96 21.21
N ARG A 71 1.71 5.81 21.61
CA ARG A 71 3.06 5.38 21.18
C ARG A 71 3.02 4.99 19.71
N ALA A 72 4.09 5.30 18.98
CA ALA A 72 4.26 4.92 17.59
C ALA A 72 4.29 3.38 17.43
N THR A 73 3.63 2.87 16.39
CA THR A 73 3.53 1.43 16.09
C THR A 73 4.57 0.94 15.09
N LYS A 74 5.32 1.87 14.48
CA LYS A 74 6.24 1.60 13.36
C LYS A 74 7.16 0.40 13.61
N TYR A 75 7.87 0.39 14.75
CA TYR A 75 8.88 -0.63 15.04
C TYR A 75 8.29 -1.96 15.55
N ASP A 76 7.02 -1.95 15.94
CA ASP A 76 6.31 -3.14 16.41
C ASP A 76 5.51 -3.81 15.28
N SER A 77 5.39 -3.15 14.13
CA SER A 77 4.50 -3.56 13.05
C SER A 77 5.06 -4.72 12.21
N GLN A 78 4.19 -5.71 11.99
CA GLN A 78 4.34 -6.87 11.13
C GLN A 78 3.86 -6.67 9.68
N PHE A 79 3.38 -5.47 9.33
CA PHE A 79 2.87 -5.17 8.00
C PHE A 79 3.85 -4.40 7.12
N VAL A 80 3.75 -4.66 5.80
CA VAL A 80 4.30 -3.85 4.72
C VAL A 80 3.16 -3.17 3.97
N SER A 81 3.10 -1.84 4.03
CA SER A 81 2.11 -1.04 3.28
C SER A 81 2.34 -1.08 1.77
N THR A 82 1.27 -1.37 1.03
CA THR A 82 1.22 -1.25 -0.43
C THR A 82 -0.12 -0.67 -0.85
N GLY A 83 -0.24 -0.13 -2.06
CA GLY A 83 -1.50 0.38 -2.59
C GLY A 83 -1.87 -0.26 -3.92
N ALA A 84 -3.16 -0.30 -4.23
CA ALA A 84 -3.61 -0.59 -5.59
C ALA A 84 -3.28 0.59 -6.54
N TYR A 85 -3.51 0.42 -7.84
CA TYR A 85 -3.28 1.50 -8.84
C TYR A 85 -3.94 2.84 -8.48
N GLY A 86 -5.05 2.82 -7.73
CA GLY A 86 -5.70 4.03 -7.22
C GLY A 86 -4.79 4.95 -6.40
N MET A 87 -3.82 4.40 -5.66
CA MET A 87 -2.79 5.15 -4.92
C MET A 87 -1.90 5.97 -5.85
N ILE A 88 -1.58 5.42 -7.02
CA ILE A 88 -0.73 6.09 -8.01
C ILE A 88 -1.56 7.10 -8.80
N LYS A 89 -2.77 6.71 -9.21
CA LYS A 89 -3.66 7.55 -10.02
C LYS A 89 -4.15 8.79 -9.29
N ASN A 90 -4.41 8.67 -7.99
CA ASN A 90 -4.89 9.76 -7.14
C ASN A 90 -3.99 9.84 -5.89
N PRO A 91 -2.73 10.28 -6.03
CA PRO A 91 -1.83 10.36 -4.89
C PRO A 91 -2.38 11.42 -3.94
N ASP A 92 -2.50 11.08 -2.66
CA ASP A 92 -2.83 12.08 -1.66
C ASP A 92 -1.66 13.08 -1.52
N PRO A 93 -1.90 14.29 -1.00
CA PRO A 93 -0.87 15.32 -0.90
C PRO A 93 0.37 14.90 -0.11
N LEU A 94 0.23 14.08 0.93
CA LEU A 94 1.37 13.63 1.75
C LEU A 94 2.24 12.64 0.98
N LEU A 95 1.61 11.72 0.23
CA LEU A 95 2.34 10.84 -0.68
C LEU A 95 3.07 11.65 -1.75
N ALA A 96 2.36 12.61 -2.39
CA ALA A 96 2.88 13.42 -3.47
C ALA A 96 4.16 14.20 -3.10
N GLN A 97 4.24 14.75 -1.89
CA GLN A 97 5.40 15.51 -1.41
C GLN A 97 6.71 14.68 -1.42
N GLY A 98 6.62 13.37 -1.19
CA GLY A 98 7.79 12.49 -1.09
C GLY A 98 8.10 11.67 -2.33
N MET A 99 7.25 11.69 -3.36
CA MET A 99 7.38 10.79 -4.52
C MET A 99 8.68 11.01 -5.30
N LEU A 100 9.09 12.26 -5.51
CA LEU A 100 10.30 12.61 -6.27
C LEU A 100 11.58 11.96 -5.74
N ALA A 101 11.68 11.81 -4.41
CA ALA A 101 12.84 11.25 -3.73
C ALA A 101 12.75 9.72 -3.52
N LYS A 102 11.71 9.07 -4.05
CA LYS A 102 11.44 7.65 -3.85
C LYS A 102 11.43 6.90 -5.17
N THR A 103 11.47 5.58 -5.07
CA THR A 103 11.25 4.66 -6.18
C THR A 103 9.89 3.99 -6.01
N LEU A 104 9.14 3.92 -7.09
CA LEU A 104 7.89 3.16 -7.19
C LEU A 104 8.21 1.73 -7.61
N TYR A 105 7.73 0.76 -6.84
CA TYR A 105 7.90 -0.67 -7.12
C TYR A 105 6.57 -1.31 -7.49
N LYS A 106 6.59 -2.20 -8.49
CA LYS A 106 5.45 -3.04 -8.91
C LYS A 106 5.59 -4.43 -8.31
N ILE A 107 4.59 -4.86 -7.56
CA ILE A 107 4.60 -6.09 -6.77
C ILE A 107 3.50 -7.01 -7.28
N ARG A 108 3.85 -8.22 -7.70
CA ARG A 108 2.90 -9.27 -8.09
C ARG A 108 2.31 -9.93 -6.85
N THR A 109 1.03 -9.71 -6.59
CA THR A 109 0.38 -10.11 -5.35
C THR A 109 0.29 -11.62 -5.17
N GLY A 110 0.11 -12.38 -6.26
CA GLY A 110 0.07 -13.84 -6.22
C GLY A 110 1.37 -14.49 -5.71
N VAL A 111 2.53 -13.91 -6.05
CA VAL A 111 3.83 -14.38 -5.56
C VAL A 111 4.08 -13.89 -4.13
N ALA A 112 3.77 -12.63 -3.86
CA ALA A 112 3.91 -12.06 -2.52
C ALA A 112 3.00 -12.77 -1.49
N GLY A 113 1.80 -13.20 -1.89
CA GLY A 113 0.83 -13.87 -1.02
C GLY A 113 1.31 -15.22 -0.46
N ALA A 114 2.33 -15.83 -1.06
CA ALA A 114 2.89 -17.09 -0.60
C ALA A 114 3.52 -17.01 0.81
N THR A 115 3.97 -15.82 1.23
CA THR A 115 4.62 -15.59 2.53
C THR A 115 3.69 -14.94 3.56
N GLY A 116 2.40 -14.77 3.24
CA GLY A 116 1.41 -14.18 4.15
C GLY A 116 0.28 -13.44 3.41
N PRO A 117 -0.84 -13.15 4.08
CA PRO A 117 -2.01 -12.57 3.44
C PRO A 117 -1.86 -11.06 3.14
N PHE A 118 -2.65 -10.58 2.18
CA PHE A 118 -2.94 -9.16 2.00
C PHE A 118 -4.29 -8.83 2.65
N ARG A 119 -4.39 -7.68 3.33
CA ARG A 119 -5.62 -7.19 3.97
C ARG A 119 -6.02 -5.84 3.38
N ASP A 120 -7.29 -5.69 2.96
CA ASP A 120 -7.83 -4.42 2.43
C ASP A 120 -8.12 -3.47 3.60
N VAL A 121 -7.33 -2.40 3.71
CA VAL A 121 -7.45 -1.41 4.79
C VAL A 121 -8.83 -0.76 4.79
N ASN A 122 -9.35 -0.43 3.61
CA ASN A 122 -10.66 0.21 3.51
C ASN A 122 -11.79 -0.73 3.90
N ASP A 123 -11.60 -2.05 3.81
CA ASP A 123 -12.57 -3.02 4.28
C ASP A 123 -12.57 -3.14 5.79
N GLU A 124 -11.38 -3.23 6.38
CA GLU A 124 -11.22 -3.31 7.83
C GLU A 124 -11.83 -2.10 8.54
N PHE A 125 -11.53 -0.89 8.06
CA PHE A 125 -12.09 0.35 8.63
C PHE A 125 -13.61 0.45 8.47
N ASP A 126 -14.17 0.03 7.33
CA ASP A 126 -15.63 0.03 7.14
C ASP A 126 -16.31 -1.01 8.06
N ARG A 127 -15.71 -2.19 8.27
CA ARG A 127 -16.22 -3.20 9.21
C ARG A 127 -16.14 -2.75 10.67
N ALA A 128 -15.06 -2.09 11.04
CA ALA A 128 -14.87 -1.51 12.38
C ALA A 128 -15.77 -0.30 12.64
N GLY A 129 -16.42 0.24 11.60
CA GLY A 129 -17.31 1.38 11.75
C GLY A 129 -16.57 2.72 11.94
N ILE A 130 -15.32 2.80 11.48
CA ILE A 130 -14.44 3.97 11.63
C ILE A 130 -14.35 4.74 10.30
N GLU A 131 -13.97 6.02 10.35
CA GLU A 131 -13.67 6.82 9.16
C GLU A 131 -12.35 6.38 8.52
N ARG A 132 -12.27 6.39 7.18
CA ARG A 132 -11.12 5.90 6.42
C ARG A 132 -10.17 7.06 6.10
N PRO A 133 -9.02 7.21 6.78
CA PRO A 133 -8.16 8.38 6.62
C PRO A 133 -7.57 8.50 5.20
N PHE A 134 -7.30 7.36 4.54
CA PHE A 134 -6.63 7.32 3.22
C PHE A 134 -7.45 6.55 2.17
N SER A 135 -8.75 6.84 2.09
CA SER A 135 -9.68 6.01 1.30
C SER A 135 -9.35 5.89 -0.19
N THR A 136 -8.69 6.88 -0.77
CA THR A 136 -8.27 6.93 -2.18
C THR A 136 -7.04 6.10 -2.48
N GLN A 137 -6.14 5.90 -1.50
CA GLN A 137 -4.95 5.08 -1.66
C GLN A 137 -5.31 3.61 -1.94
N ARG A 138 -6.50 3.15 -1.50
CA ARG A 138 -6.92 1.75 -1.60
C ARG A 138 -5.80 0.83 -1.13
N GLU A 139 -5.30 1.13 0.06
CA GLU A 139 -4.17 0.46 0.68
C GLU A 139 -4.49 -1.02 0.93
N TRP A 140 -3.48 -1.85 0.68
CA TRP A 140 -3.41 -3.25 1.00
C TRP A 140 -2.19 -3.48 1.88
N LEU A 141 -2.41 -3.90 3.12
CA LEU A 141 -1.32 -4.30 4.00
C LEU A 141 -0.93 -5.74 3.72
N LYS A 142 0.33 -5.97 3.41
CA LYS A 142 0.91 -7.31 3.37
C LYS A 142 1.42 -7.68 4.75
N GLU A 143 0.94 -8.77 5.31
CA GLU A 143 1.46 -9.34 6.55
C GLU A 143 2.73 -10.14 6.26
N GLY A 144 3.80 -9.88 7.00
CA GLY A 144 5.12 -10.46 6.77
C GLY A 144 5.82 -9.90 5.54
N ARG A 145 6.88 -10.58 5.11
CA ARG A 145 7.75 -10.14 4.01
C ARG A 145 7.05 -10.17 2.64
N ILE A 146 7.52 -9.32 1.73
CA ILE A 146 7.36 -9.44 0.28
C ILE A 146 8.71 -9.91 -0.27
N PRO A 147 8.80 -11.14 -0.80
CA PRO A 147 10.06 -11.67 -1.31
C PRO A 147 10.52 -10.91 -2.57
N PRO A 148 11.84 -10.82 -2.84
CA PRO A 148 12.35 -10.14 -4.04
C PRO A 148 11.71 -10.63 -5.34
N ALA A 149 11.46 -11.94 -5.44
CA ALA A 149 10.83 -12.56 -6.62
C ALA A 149 9.40 -12.06 -6.91
N ALA A 150 8.72 -11.44 -5.95
CA ALA A 150 7.42 -10.84 -6.17
C ALA A 150 7.50 -9.43 -6.78
N ILE A 151 8.69 -8.81 -6.81
CA ILE A 151 8.89 -7.43 -7.23
C ILE A 151 9.35 -7.48 -8.69
N VAL A 152 8.47 -7.08 -9.60
CA VAL A 152 8.64 -7.37 -11.04
C VAL A 152 9.16 -6.18 -11.85
N GLY A 153 9.25 -5.01 -11.23
CA GLY A 153 9.81 -3.83 -11.86
C GLY A 153 9.73 -2.61 -10.97
N TYR A 154 10.41 -1.56 -11.39
CA TYR A 154 10.48 -0.30 -10.67
C TYR A 154 10.42 0.90 -11.62
N MET A 155 10.15 2.07 -11.06
CA MET A 155 10.16 3.35 -11.75
C MET A 155 10.65 4.41 -10.77
N THR A 156 11.63 5.23 -11.18
CA THR A 156 12.10 6.30 -10.30
C THR A 156 11.04 7.37 -10.15
N GLY A 157 10.97 7.99 -8.97
CA GLY A 157 10.05 9.09 -8.71
C GLY A 157 10.26 10.28 -9.63
N ARG A 158 11.53 10.55 -10.00
CA ARG A 158 11.85 11.57 -11.00
C ARG A 158 11.22 11.28 -12.36
N TYR A 159 11.39 10.05 -12.88
CA TYR A 159 10.79 9.66 -14.15
C TYR A 159 9.25 9.73 -14.09
N PHE A 160 8.65 9.20 -13.01
CA PHE A 160 7.20 9.25 -12.83
C PHE A 160 6.69 10.70 -12.82
N PHE A 161 7.37 11.59 -12.11
CA PHE A 161 6.99 12.99 -12.04
C PHE A 161 7.10 13.68 -13.40
N ASP A 162 8.26 13.57 -14.06
CA ASP A 162 8.52 14.21 -15.34
C ASP A 162 7.56 13.72 -16.44
N THR A 163 7.18 12.45 -16.39
CA THR A 163 6.33 11.82 -17.42
C THR A 163 4.84 12.04 -17.18
N TYR A 164 4.38 11.95 -15.92
CA TYR A 164 2.95 11.85 -15.62
C TYR A 164 2.40 13.00 -14.76
N MET A 165 3.17 13.49 -13.78
CA MET A 165 2.67 14.53 -12.86
C MET A 165 2.85 15.95 -13.42
N SER A 166 4.00 16.24 -14.03
CA SER A 166 4.36 17.56 -14.58
C SER A 166 3.36 18.06 -15.63
N VAL A 167 2.70 17.13 -16.33
CA VAL A 167 1.72 17.40 -17.40
C VAL A 167 0.29 16.94 -17.06
N GLN A 168 0.01 16.63 -15.78
CA GLN A 168 -1.31 16.18 -15.29
C GLN A 168 -1.91 14.98 -16.07
N ARG A 169 -1.10 14.00 -16.44
CA ARG A 169 -1.51 12.83 -17.26
C ARG A 169 -1.19 11.50 -16.61
N ILE A 170 -1.48 11.33 -15.32
CA ILE A 170 -1.46 9.97 -14.77
C ILE A 170 -2.56 9.15 -15.48
N PRO A 171 -2.24 8.02 -16.13
CA PRO A 171 -3.21 7.34 -16.97
C PRO A 171 -4.45 6.88 -16.21
N ALA A 172 -5.57 6.78 -16.92
CA ALA A 172 -6.81 6.34 -16.30
C ALA A 172 -6.77 4.84 -15.97
N GLN A 173 -6.05 4.06 -16.76
CA GLN A 173 -5.94 2.59 -16.69
C GLN A 173 -4.51 2.16 -16.37
N GLU A 174 -4.37 1.12 -15.54
CA GLU A 174 -3.08 0.58 -15.11
C GLU A 174 -2.19 0.14 -16.28
N SER A 175 -2.79 -0.46 -17.30
CA SER A 175 -2.09 -0.96 -18.51
C SER A 175 -1.39 0.13 -19.31
N GLN A 176 -1.77 1.38 -19.13
CA GLN A 176 -1.19 2.54 -19.81
C GLN A 176 -0.02 3.15 -19.05
N LEU A 177 0.24 2.71 -17.81
CA LEU A 177 1.42 3.13 -17.06
C LEU A 177 2.65 2.36 -17.57
N SER A 178 3.45 3.04 -18.40
CA SER A 178 4.66 2.55 -19.06
C SER A 178 5.93 3.08 -18.38
N GLY A 179 7.11 2.68 -18.87
CA GLY A 179 8.40 3.13 -18.31
C GLY A 179 8.87 2.34 -17.09
N TRP A 180 8.30 1.15 -16.85
CA TRP A 180 8.80 0.21 -15.87
C TRP A 180 10.16 -0.34 -16.31
N LEU A 181 11.14 -0.24 -15.43
CA LEU A 181 12.42 -0.91 -15.57
C LEU A 181 12.37 -2.29 -14.89
N PRO A 182 13.01 -3.32 -15.46
CA PRO A 182 13.14 -4.62 -14.79
C PRO A 182 13.96 -4.46 -13.51
N MET A 183 13.68 -5.27 -12.48
CA MET A 183 14.53 -5.28 -11.29
C MET A 183 15.97 -5.66 -11.65
N PRO A 184 16.99 -4.97 -11.08
CA PRO A 184 18.38 -5.34 -11.32
C PRO A 184 18.66 -6.74 -10.75
N PRO A 185 19.71 -7.43 -11.23
CA PRO A 185 20.16 -8.65 -10.57
C PRO A 185 20.57 -8.35 -9.12
N PRO A 186 20.30 -9.25 -8.16
CA PRO A 186 20.77 -9.09 -6.80
C PRO A 186 22.31 -9.05 -6.79
N LEU A 187 22.89 -8.13 -6.03
CA LEU A 187 24.34 -8.10 -5.82
C LEU A 187 24.74 -9.33 -4.98
N PRO A 188 25.92 -9.92 -5.24
CA PRO A 188 26.46 -10.95 -4.37
C PRO A 188 26.62 -10.40 -2.95
N ALA A 189 26.32 -11.26 -1.97
CA ALA A 189 26.44 -10.97 -0.54
C ALA A 189 27.89 -10.77 -0.12
#